data_AF-A0AAW4CQY8-F1
#
_entry.id   AF-A0AAW4CQY8-F1
#
_cell.length_a   1.000
_cell.length_b   1.000
_cell.length_c   1.000
_cell.angle_alpha   90.00
_cell.angle_beta   90.00
_cell.angle_gamma   90.00
#
_symmetry.space_group_name_H-M   'P 1'
#
loop_
_entity.id
_entity.type
_entity.pdbx_description
1 polymer ?
#
loop_
_entity_poly.entity_id
_entity_poly.type
_entity_poly.pdbx_seq_one_letter_code
_entity_poly.pdbx_strand_id
1 'polypeptide(L)'
;VLVLAMLLAYRIWGMQIMRAVMVPREAFQPLQPLPANAYDDPKMLIARPDLTKDNPALWTPQGAAKLAPPAQKAAVFFIHPTSYVTPLGNAHWNAPLDDAESNATARRFVLSQASAFSAAGNVWAPRYRQANYGAFLTTGAEGDQALAAAYRDVTQAFAAFLKANPTGPLILAGHSQGSRHLLQLV
;
A
#
# COMPACT_ATOMS: atom_id res chain seq x y z
N VAL A 1 -37.56 8.71 14.56
CA VAL A 1 -36.81 9.11 15.79
C VAL A 1 -35.47 8.39 15.89
N LEU A 2 -35.41 7.05 15.87
CA LEU A 2 -34.15 6.29 15.98
C LEU A 2 -33.12 6.61 14.89
N VAL A 3 -33.52 6.72 13.63
CA VAL A 3 -32.62 7.10 12.52
C VAL A 3 -32.04 8.50 12.72
N LEU A 4 -32.87 9.47 13.13
CA LEU A 4 -32.41 10.84 13.41
C LEU A 4 -31.47 10.89 14.63
N ALA A 5 -31.74 10.10 15.66
CA ALA A 5 -30.86 9.98 16.82
C ALA A 5 -29.51 9.34 16.46
N MET A 6 -29.51 8.29 15.63
CA MET A 6 -28.27 7.67 15.12
C MET A 6 -27.47 8.62 14.24
N LEU A 7 -28.11 9.38 13.34
CA LEU A 7 -27.45 10.38 12.51
C LEU A 7 -26.88 11.53 13.35
N LEU A 8 -27.60 11.98 14.37
CA LEU A 8 -27.12 12.99 15.31
C LEU A 8 -25.92 12.47 16.13
N ALA A 9 -25.99 11.22 16.59
CA ALA A 9 -24.89 10.59 17.32
C ALA A 9 -23.64 10.43 16.44
N TYR A 10 -23.78 9.99 15.20
CA TYR A 10 -22.67 9.93 14.25
C TYR A 10 -22.12 11.32 13.91
N ARG A 11 -22.98 12.33 13.79
CA ARG A 11 -22.54 13.72 13.54
C ARG A 11 -21.69 14.27 14.68
N ILE A 12 -22.03 13.96 15.93
CA ILE A 12 -21.34 14.50 17.12
C ILE A 12 -20.12 13.64 17.48
N TRP A 13 -20.23 12.31 17.44
CA TRP A 13 -19.21 11.37 17.92
C TRP A 13 -18.60 10.49 16.83
N GLY A 14 -18.86 10.74 15.55
CA GLY A 14 -18.43 9.89 14.44
C GLY A 14 -16.94 9.59 14.45
N MET A 15 -16.09 10.59 14.70
CA MET A 15 -14.64 10.38 14.82
C MET A 15 -14.25 9.50 16.01
N GLN A 16 -14.93 9.63 17.16
CA GLN A 16 -14.67 8.80 18.33
C GLN A 16 -15.14 7.36 18.10
N ILE A 17 -16.29 7.18 17.43
CA ILE A 17 -16.78 5.86 17.01
C ILE A 17 -15.80 5.23 16.03
N MET A 18 -15.36 5.97 15.01
CA MET A 18 -14.38 5.48 14.03
C MET A 18 -13.07 5.08 14.71
N ARG A 19 -12.56 5.88 15.65
CA ARG A 19 -11.37 5.52 16.46
C ARG A 19 -11.60 4.25 17.26
N ALA A 20 -12.72 4.16 17.98
CA ALA A 20 -13.04 3.01 18.82
C ALA A 20 -13.18 1.70 18.03
N VAL A 21 -13.54 1.79 16.74
CA VAL A 21 -13.70 0.68 15.81
C VAL A 21 -12.40 0.34 15.08
N MET A 22 -11.64 1.35 14.64
CA MET A 22 -10.52 1.13 13.71
C MET A 22 -9.15 1.08 14.39
N VAL A 23 -8.98 1.70 15.56
CA VAL A 23 -7.67 1.75 16.24
C VAL A 23 -7.45 0.42 16.96
N PRO A 24 -6.38 -0.33 16.63
CA PRO A 24 -5.99 -1.53 17.37
C PRO A 24 -5.82 -1.23 18.86
N ARG A 25 -6.28 -2.17 19.71
CA ARG A 25 -6.18 -2.03 21.18
C ARG A 25 -5.06 -2.86 21.80
N GLU A 26 -4.43 -3.71 20.99
CA GLU A 26 -3.26 -4.47 21.41
C GLU A 26 -2.05 -3.56 21.61
N ALA A 27 -1.10 -3.97 22.45
CA ALA A 27 0.20 -3.32 22.50
C ALA A 27 0.94 -3.54 21.16
N PHE A 28 1.66 -2.53 20.69
CA PHE A 28 2.49 -2.69 19.50
C PHE A 28 3.57 -3.76 19.72
N GLN A 29 3.68 -4.69 18.76
CA GLN A 29 4.72 -5.71 18.73
C GLN A 29 5.68 -5.40 17.58
N PRO A 30 6.99 -5.21 17.86
CA PRO A 30 7.97 -4.98 16.80
C PRO A 30 8.00 -6.10 15.77
N LEU A 31 7.76 -5.75 14.51
CA LEU A 31 7.88 -6.70 13.41
C LEU A 31 9.32 -7.14 13.24
N GLN A 32 9.52 -8.47 13.19
CA GLN A 32 10.81 -9.05 12.80
C GLN A 32 11.23 -8.53 11.43
N PRO A 33 12.50 -8.10 11.24
CA PRO A 33 13.01 -7.71 9.94
C PRO A 33 12.83 -8.83 8.91
N LEU A 34 12.48 -8.47 7.68
CA LEU A 34 12.50 -9.43 6.58
C LEU A 34 13.95 -9.81 6.25
N PRO A 35 14.21 -11.01 5.70
CA PRO A 35 15.52 -11.35 5.13
C PRO A 35 15.97 -10.27 4.14
N ALA A 36 17.25 -9.94 4.10
CA ALA A 36 17.78 -8.84 3.27
C ALA A 36 17.40 -8.94 1.77
N ASN A 37 17.22 -10.15 1.28
CA ASN A 37 16.85 -10.48 -0.10
C ASN A 37 15.34 -10.75 -0.30
N ALA A 38 14.47 -10.37 0.65
CA ALA A 38 13.04 -10.70 0.59
C ALA A 38 12.37 -10.25 -0.73
N TYR A 39 12.73 -9.08 -1.26
CA TYR A 39 12.18 -8.54 -2.50
C TYR A 39 12.81 -9.07 -3.80
N ASP A 40 13.75 -10.01 -3.70
CA ASP A 40 14.18 -10.79 -4.87
C ASP A 40 13.06 -11.80 -5.27
N ASP A 41 12.23 -12.24 -4.31
CA ASP A 41 11.08 -13.11 -4.56
C ASP A 41 9.94 -12.33 -5.27
N PRO A 42 9.53 -12.70 -6.50
CA PRO A 42 8.39 -12.09 -7.17
C PRO A 42 7.09 -12.10 -6.35
N LYS A 43 6.90 -13.03 -5.40
CA LYS A 43 5.72 -13.04 -4.52
C LYS A 43 5.63 -11.83 -3.59
N MET A 44 6.75 -11.15 -3.33
CA MET A 44 6.80 -9.91 -2.56
C MET A 44 6.46 -8.68 -3.40
N LEU A 45 6.10 -8.85 -4.67
CA LEU A 45 5.69 -7.79 -5.57
C LEU A 45 4.28 -8.09 -6.10
N ILE A 46 3.39 -7.11 -5.96
CA ILE A 46 2.04 -7.16 -6.53
C ILE A 46 2.11 -6.96 -8.05
N ALA A 47 3.05 -6.12 -8.49
CA ALA A 47 3.39 -5.91 -9.90
C ALA A 47 4.92 -5.89 -10.06
N ARG A 48 5.42 -6.61 -11.07
CA ARG A 48 6.80 -6.60 -11.55
C ARG A 48 6.79 -6.84 -13.07
N PRO A 49 7.74 -6.32 -13.86
CA PRO A 49 7.68 -6.42 -15.33
C PRO A 49 7.74 -7.85 -15.90
N ASP A 50 8.30 -8.81 -15.17
CA ASP A 50 8.33 -10.23 -15.54
C ASP A 50 7.02 -10.96 -15.23
N LEU A 51 6.14 -10.40 -14.39
CA LEU A 51 4.77 -10.86 -14.20
C LEU A 51 3.95 -10.43 -15.42
N THR A 52 3.88 -11.30 -16.43
CA THR A 52 3.09 -11.06 -17.65
C THR A 52 1.67 -11.61 -17.54
N LYS A 53 1.47 -12.62 -16.69
CA LYS A 53 0.15 -13.16 -16.34
C LYS A 53 -0.32 -12.56 -15.03
N ASP A 54 -1.60 -12.18 -14.96
CA ASP A 54 -2.25 -11.70 -13.74
C ASP A 54 -1.56 -10.49 -13.07
N ASN A 55 -0.86 -9.66 -13.84
CA ASN A 55 -0.27 -8.42 -13.32
C ASN A 55 -1.32 -7.29 -13.32
N PRO A 56 -1.76 -6.82 -12.14
CA PRO A 56 -2.81 -5.83 -12.03
C PRO A 56 -2.41 -4.48 -12.64
N ALA A 57 -1.12 -4.16 -12.68
CA ALA A 57 -0.65 -2.90 -13.27
C ALA A 57 -0.76 -2.87 -14.81
N LEU A 58 -1.06 -4.00 -15.47
CA LEU A 58 -1.28 -4.07 -16.92
C LEU A 58 -2.76 -3.94 -17.31
N TRP A 59 -3.67 -3.75 -16.34
CA TRP A 59 -5.08 -3.58 -16.63
C TRP A 59 -5.34 -2.30 -17.42
N THR A 60 -6.24 -2.38 -18.41
CA THR A 60 -6.75 -1.22 -19.14
C THR A 60 -8.27 -1.30 -19.22
N PRO A 61 -8.99 -0.16 -19.18
CA PRO A 61 -10.44 -0.14 -19.41
C PRO A 61 -10.80 -0.75 -20.77
N GLN A 62 -11.99 -1.35 -20.86
CA GLN A 62 -12.52 -1.83 -22.14
C GLN A 62 -12.66 -0.66 -23.12
N GLY A 63 -12.17 -0.83 -24.35
CA GLY A 63 -12.21 0.22 -25.37
C GLY A 63 -11.12 1.30 -25.22
N ALA A 64 -10.21 1.18 -24.24
CA ALA A 64 -9.08 2.08 -24.13
C ALA A 64 -8.18 1.96 -25.38
N ALA A 65 -7.80 3.11 -25.94
CA ALA A 65 -6.86 3.16 -27.05
C ALA A 65 -5.50 2.62 -26.61
N LYS A 66 -4.88 1.77 -27.45
CA LYS A 66 -3.50 1.36 -27.23
C LYS A 66 -2.59 2.55 -27.49
N LEU A 67 -1.90 3.00 -26.45
CA LEU A 67 -0.90 4.05 -26.57
C LEU A 67 0.36 3.48 -27.22
N ALA A 68 0.96 4.25 -28.13
CA ALA A 68 2.27 3.91 -28.67
C ALA A 68 3.30 3.89 -27.52
N PRO A 69 4.18 2.88 -27.44
CA PRO A 69 5.20 2.84 -26.41
C PRO A 69 6.15 4.04 -26.56
N PRO A 70 6.61 4.64 -25.45
CA PRO A 70 7.58 5.73 -25.51
C PRO A 70 8.92 5.22 -26.06
N ALA A 71 9.73 6.13 -26.62
CA ALA A 71 11.08 5.82 -27.10
C ALA A 71 11.97 5.21 -26.00
N GLN A 72 11.74 5.62 -24.75
CA GLN A 72 12.35 5.03 -23.57
C GLN A 72 11.27 4.84 -22.48
N LYS A 73 11.14 3.62 -21.97
CA LYS A 73 10.26 3.32 -20.83
C LYS A 73 10.93 3.72 -19.52
N ALA A 74 10.17 4.31 -18.61
CA ALA A 74 10.61 4.52 -17.24
C ALA A 74 10.49 3.24 -16.40
N ALA A 75 11.24 3.16 -15.31
CA ALA A 75 10.95 2.23 -14.22
C ALA A 75 10.06 2.94 -13.20
N VAL A 76 8.89 2.39 -12.90
CA VAL A 76 7.90 3.03 -12.03
C VAL A 76 7.85 2.30 -10.70
N PHE A 77 8.17 2.99 -9.61
CA PHE A 77 7.98 2.47 -8.26
C PHE A 77 6.70 3.06 -7.67
N PHE A 78 5.67 2.23 -7.54
CA PHE A 78 4.36 2.65 -7.04
C PHE A 78 4.09 2.05 -5.65
N ILE A 79 3.88 2.91 -4.66
CA ILE A 79 3.56 2.52 -3.29
C ILE A 79 2.04 2.66 -3.08
N HIS A 80 1.35 1.52 -2.96
CA HIS A 80 -0.10 1.49 -2.84
C HIS A 80 -0.59 2.08 -1.50
N PRO A 81 -1.83 2.60 -1.44
CA PRO A 81 -2.41 3.14 -0.20
C PRO A 81 -2.72 2.02 0.81
N THR A 82 -3.18 2.42 1.99
CA THR A 82 -3.64 1.52 3.06
C THR A 82 -4.68 0.54 2.52
N SER A 83 -4.34 -0.76 2.48
CA SER A 83 -5.27 -1.85 2.14
C SER A 83 -5.63 -2.71 3.35
N TYR A 84 -4.93 -2.52 4.48
CA TYR A 84 -5.27 -3.14 5.75
C TYR A 84 -6.20 -2.24 6.56
N VAL A 85 -7.49 -2.55 6.47
CA VAL A 85 -8.58 -1.82 7.13
C VAL A 85 -9.41 -2.81 7.92
N THR A 86 -8.80 -3.40 8.95
CA THR A 86 -9.48 -4.37 9.81
C THR A 86 -10.03 -3.66 11.04
N PRO A 87 -11.35 -3.70 11.27
CA PRO A 87 -11.97 -3.10 12.44
C PRO A 87 -12.07 -4.09 13.61
N LEU A 88 -12.38 -3.54 14.79
CA LEU A 88 -12.73 -4.25 16.03
C LEU A 88 -11.64 -5.24 16.49
N GLY A 89 -12.03 -6.33 17.17
CA GLY A 89 -11.12 -7.24 17.85
C GLY A 89 -10.12 -7.98 16.96
N ASN A 90 -10.24 -7.87 15.63
CA ASN A 90 -9.30 -8.46 14.68
C ASN A 90 -8.27 -7.44 14.17
N ALA A 91 -8.35 -6.18 14.61
CA ALA A 91 -7.45 -5.12 14.20
C ALA A 91 -6.06 -5.31 14.84
N HIS A 92 -5.05 -5.63 14.02
CA HIS A 92 -3.65 -5.59 14.42
C HIS A 92 -2.99 -4.29 13.96
N TRP A 93 -1.81 -3.97 14.49
CA TRP A 93 -1.08 -2.77 14.07
C TRP A 93 -0.56 -2.84 12.64
N ASN A 94 -0.13 -4.01 12.18
CA ASN A 94 0.37 -4.22 10.83
C ASN A 94 -0.23 -5.47 10.18
N ALA A 95 -0.43 -5.41 8.86
CA ALA A 95 -0.94 -6.52 8.09
C ALA A 95 0.05 -7.69 8.06
N PRO A 96 -0.38 -8.93 8.36
CA PRO A 96 0.35 -10.13 7.95
C PRO A 96 0.56 -10.17 6.43
N LEU A 97 1.70 -10.71 5.97
CA LEU A 97 2.00 -10.79 4.53
C LEU A 97 1.03 -11.70 3.76
N ASP A 98 0.40 -12.64 4.44
CA ASP A 98 -0.56 -13.61 3.91
C ASP A 98 -2.02 -13.21 4.16
N ASP A 99 -2.29 -12.01 4.69
CA ASP A 99 -3.65 -11.50 4.90
C ASP A 99 -4.39 -11.37 3.56
N ALA A 100 -5.39 -12.23 3.33
CA ALA A 100 -6.03 -12.37 2.03
C ALA A 100 -6.84 -11.12 1.63
N GLU A 101 -7.50 -10.47 2.59
CA GLU A 101 -8.34 -9.30 2.35
C GLU A 101 -7.50 -8.06 2.00
N SER A 102 -6.46 -7.80 2.79
CA SER A 102 -5.49 -6.74 2.53
C SER A 102 -4.80 -6.96 1.20
N ASN A 103 -4.34 -8.18 0.91
CA ASN A 103 -3.71 -8.50 -0.38
C ASN A 103 -4.65 -8.31 -1.57
N ALA A 104 -5.92 -8.71 -1.46
CA ALA A 104 -6.93 -8.47 -2.50
C ALA A 104 -7.21 -6.97 -2.69
N THR A 105 -7.24 -6.20 -1.60
CA THR A 105 -7.44 -4.75 -1.63
C THR A 105 -6.23 -4.04 -2.24
N ALA A 106 -5.01 -4.41 -1.86
CA ALA A 106 -3.77 -3.90 -2.43
C ALA A 106 -3.74 -4.13 -3.95
N ARG A 107 -4.10 -5.34 -4.39
CA ARG A 107 -4.21 -5.70 -5.80
C ARG A 107 -5.22 -4.81 -6.55
N ARG A 108 -6.38 -4.51 -5.97
CA ARG A 108 -7.37 -3.56 -6.55
C ARG A 108 -6.81 -2.15 -6.68
N PHE A 109 -6.02 -1.69 -5.71
CA PHE A 109 -5.39 -0.37 -5.80
C PHE A 109 -4.29 -0.33 -6.86
N VAL A 110 -3.45 -1.37 -6.95
CA VAL A 110 -2.46 -1.46 -8.04
C VAL A 110 -3.17 -1.51 -9.41
N LEU A 111 -4.29 -2.24 -9.50
CA LEU A 111 -5.10 -2.30 -10.72
C LEU A 111 -5.68 -0.94 -11.13
N SER A 112 -6.24 -0.19 -10.17
CA SER A 112 -6.94 1.07 -10.47
C SER A 112 -6.05 2.30 -10.50
N GLN A 113 -4.91 2.29 -9.80
CA GLN A 113 -4.04 3.46 -9.63
C GLN A 113 -2.70 3.28 -10.34
N ALA A 114 -2.02 2.15 -10.14
CA ALA A 114 -0.69 1.95 -10.71
C ALA A 114 -0.74 1.71 -12.23
N SER A 115 -1.85 1.16 -12.74
CA SER A 115 -2.06 0.93 -14.18
C SER A 115 -2.02 2.19 -15.03
N ALA A 116 -2.30 3.36 -14.43
CA ALA A 116 -2.17 4.66 -15.10
C ALA A 116 -0.75 4.92 -15.62
N PHE A 117 0.26 4.29 -15.04
CA PHE A 117 1.67 4.45 -15.43
C PHE A 117 2.16 3.38 -16.42
N SER A 118 1.34 2.38 -16.75
CA SER A 118 1.75 1.22 -17.57
C SER A 118 2.19 1.58 -18.99
N ALA A 119 1.63 2.66 -19.55
CA ALA A 119 2.06 3.18 -20.85
C ALA A 119 3.41 3.92 -20.79
N ALA A 120 3.71 4.57 -19.66
CA ALA A 120 4.95 5.30 -19.46
C ALA A 120 6.12 4.38 -19.10
N GLY A 121 5.85 3.24 -18.46
CA GLY A 121 6.92 2.44 -17.90
C GLY A 121 6.55 1.09 -17.32
N ASN A 122 7.59 0.42 -16.87
CA ASN A 122 7.57 -0.88 -16.22
C ASN A 122 7.24 -0.69 -14.73
N VAL A 123 6.05 -1.11 -14.31
CA VAL A 123 5.54 -0.89 -12.94
C VAL A 123 6.05 -1.95 -11.97
N TRP A 124 6.56 -1.46 -10.84
CA TRP A 124 6.96 -2.20 -9.65
C TRP A 124 6.10 -1.73 -8.48
N ALA A 125 5.33 -2.63 -7.90
CA ALA A 125 4.49 -2.33 -6.74
C ALA A 125 4.74 -3.38 -5.64
N PRO A 126 5.34 -3.01 -4.50
CA PRO A 126 5.68 -3.97 -3.46
C PRO A 126 4.46 -4.40 -2.64
N ARG A 127 4.49 -5.66 -2.19
CA ARG A 127 3.74 -6.12 -1.02
C ARG A 127 4.57 -5.77 0.22
N TYR A 128 3.96 -5.18 1.23
CA TYR A 128 4.63 -4.82 2.48
C TYR A 128 3.64 -4.93 3.65
N ARG A 129 4.16 -5.05 4.88
CA ARG A 129 3.33 -5.17 6.11
C ARG A 129 2.78 -3.82 6.51
N GLN A 130 1.72 -3.40 5.80
CA GLN A 130 1.08 -2.09 5.96
C GLN A 130 0.66 -1.83 7.39
N ALA A 131 0.78 -0.58 7.85
CA ALA A 131 0.12 -0.18 9.08
C ALA A 131 -1.40 -0.15 8.85
N ASN A 132 -2.17 -0.60 9.85
CA ASN A 132 -3.63 -0.54 9.82
C ASN A 132 -4.10 0.91 9.67
N TYR A 133 -5.24 1.12 9.02
CA TYR A 133 -5.90 2.43 8.95
C TYR A 133 -6.05 3.12 10.31
N GLY A 134 -6.25 2.37 11.39
CA GLY A 134 -6.26 2.87 12.76
C GLY A 134 -5.03 3.69 13.16
N ALA A 135 -3.86 3.41 12.57
CA ALA A 135 -2.63 4.17 12.82
C ALA A 135 -2.75 5.66 12.43
N PHE A 136 -3.64 6.01 11.48
CA PHE A 136 -3.91 7.39 11.08
C PHE A 136 -4.96 8.09 11.95
N LEU A 137 -5.65 7.35 12.81
CA LEU A 137 -6.74 7.86 13.64
C LEU A 137 -6.31 8.09 15.09
N THR A 138 -5.17 7.55 15.50
CA THR A 138 -4.60 7.70 16.85
C THR A 138 -3.50 8.76 16.91
N THR A 139 -3.24 9.27 18.10
CA THR A 139 -2.05 10.09 18.44
C THR A 139 -1.06 9.33 19.33
N GLY A 140 -1.32 8.05 19.59
CA GLY A 140 -0.43 7.17 20.36
C GLY A 140 0.82 6.77 19.56
N ALA A 141 1.90 6.48 20.27
CA ALA A 141 3.20 6.14 19.67
C ALA A 141 3.12 4.86 18.81
N GLU A 142 2.19 3.96 19.13
CA GLU A 142 1.98 2.69 18.44
C GLU A 142 1.60 2.90 16.96
N GLY A 143 0.85 3.96 16.65
CA GLY A 143 0.52 4.33 15.27
C GLY A 143 1.77 4.69 14.47
N ASP A 144 2.65 5.50 15.04
CA ASP A 144 3.92 5.85 14.40
C ASP A 144 4.88 4.66 14.32
N GLN A 145 4.90 3.79 15.33
CA GLN A 145 5.69 2.55 15.31
C GLN A 145 5.23 1.59 14.20
N ALA A 146 3.92 1.45 14.00
CA ALA A 146 3.34 0.64 12.94
C ALA A 146 3.69 1.21 11.55
N LEU A 147 3.58 2.53 11.39
CA LEU A 147 3.97 3.22 10.15
C LEU A 147 5.48 3.11 9.88
N ALA A 148 6.32 3.23 10.90
CA ALA A 148 7.75 3.02 10.79
C ALA A 148 8.09 1.56 10.40
N ALA A 149 7.35 0.58 10.92
CA ALA A 149 7.51 -0.81 10.53
C ALA A 149 7.15 -1.07 9.06
N ALA A 150 6.04 -0.51 8.59
CA ALA A 150 5.66 -0.57 7.18
C ALA A 150 6.69 0.14 6.28
N TYR A 151 7.23 1.27 6.74
CA TYR A 151 8.26 2.02 6.01
C TYR A 151 9.54 1.20 5.81
N ARG A 152 10.00 0.43 6.81
CA ARG A 152 11.18 -0.43 6.67
C ARG A 152 11.05 -1.42 5.50
N ASP A 153 9.88 -2.05 5.37
CA ASP A 153 9.61 -2.98 4.27
C ASP A 153 9.63 -2.23 2.92
N VAL A 154 9.06 -1.03 2.84
CA VAL A 154 9.09 -0.18 1.64
C VAL A 154 10.50 0.24 1.25
N THR A 155 11.35 0.64 2.21
CA THR A 155 12.76 0.99 1.95
C THR A 155 13.52 -0.20 1.37
N GLN A 156 13.26 -1.39 1.90
CA GLN A 156 13.88 -2.61 1.39
C GLN A 156 13.41 -2.94 -0.03
N ALA A 157 12.12 -2.79 -0.32
CA ALA A 157 11.57 -2.92 -1.67
C ALA A 157 12.18 -1.92 -2.64
N PHE A 158 12.38 -0.67 -2.19
CA PHE A 158 12.96 0.38 -3.01
C PHE A 158 14.43 0.10 -3.33
N ALA A 159 15.20 -0.44 -2.38
CA ALA A 159 16.57 -0.89 -2.66
C ALA A 159 16.62 -1.99 -3.73
N ALA A 160 15.71 -2.97 -3.68
CA ALA A 160 15.59 -4.00 -4.71
C ALA A 160 15.18 -3.41 -6.07
N PHE A 161 14.25 -2.43 -6.08
CA PHE A 161 13.86 -1.70 -7.28
C PHE A 161 15.04 -0.96 -7.92
N LEU A 162 15.84 -0.23 -7.14
CA LEU A 162 17.02 0.48 -7.66
C LEU A 162 18.07 -0.49 -8.20
N LYS A 163 18.31 -1.61 -7.52
CA LYS A 163 19.21 -2.67 -7.98
C LYS A 163 18.75 -3.26 -9.33
N ALA A 164 17.45 -3.43 -9.53
CA ALA A 164 16.88 -3.93 -10.78
C ALA A 164 16.83 -2.89 -11.90
N ASN A 165 16.91 -1.59 -11.57
CA ASN A 165 16.80 -0.48 -12.52
C ASN A 165 17.96 0.51 -12.30
N PRO A 166 19.23 0.10 -12.55
CA PRO A 166 20.41 0.90 -12.23
C PRO A 166 20.58 2.14 -13.12
N THR A 167 19.83 2.23 -14.23
CA THR A 167 19.94 3.29 -15.23
C THR A 167 18.58 3.64 -15.82
N GLY A 168 18.44 4.86 -16.33
CA GLY A 168 17.24 5.32 -17.03
C GLY A 168 16.28 6.11 -16.14
N PRO A 169 15.18 6.62 -16.72
CA PRO A 169 14.24 7.46 -15.99
C PRO A 169 13.46 6.65 -14.95
N LEU A 170 13.31 7.21 -13.76
CA LEU A 170 12.49 6.66 -12.69
C LEU A 170 11.23 7.51 -12.51
N ILE A 171 10.10 6.86 -12.27
CA ILE A 171 8.87 7.51 -11.79
C ILE A 171 8.59 6.95 -10.40
N LEU A 172 8.52 7.82 -9.41
CA LEU A 172 8.11 7.45 -8.05
C LEU A 172 6.70 7.97 -7.81
N ALA A 173 5.80 7.10 -7.38
CA ALA A 173 4.42 7.44 -7.13
C ALA A 173 3.92 6.74 -5.86
N GLY A 174 3.05 7.40 -5.12
CA GLY A 174 2.43 6.84 -3.93
C GLY A 174 1.12 7.53 -3.62
N HIS A 175 0.19 6.82 -3.01
CA HIS A 175 -1.11 7.34 -2.58
C HIS A 175 -1.33 7.08 -1.08
N SER A 176 -1.88 8.05 -0.34
CA SER A 176 -2.20 7.93 1.10
C SER A 176 -0.98 7.48 1.93
N GLN A 177 -1.05 6.35 2.65
CA GLN A 177 0.10 5.73 3.33
C GLN A 177 1.32 5.59 2.40
N GLY A 178 1.11 5.22 1.14
CA GLY A 178 2.16 5.13 0.15
C GLY A 178 2.80 6.48 -0.18
N SER A 179 2.04 7.58 -0.21
CA SER A 179 2.61 8.94 -0.36
C SER A 179 3.47 9.31 0.85
N ARG A 180 3.02 8.98 2.07
CA ARG A 180 3.78 9.22 3.30
C ARG A 180 5.13 8.50 3.25
N HIS A 181 5.14 7.23 2.83
CA HIS A 181 6.39 6.48 2.70
C HIS A 181 7.28 7.03 1.57
N LEU A 182 6.68 7.41 0.44
CA LEU A 182 7.43 8.00 -0.67
C LEU A 182 8.17 9.28 -0.24
N LEU A 183 7.51 10.16 0.50
CA LEU A 183 8.09 11.41 1.01
C LEU A 183 9.28 11.19 1.96
N GLN A 184 9.49 9.98 2.48
CA GLN A 184 10.64 9.66 3.33
C GLN A 184 11.79 9.02 2.52
N LEU A 185 11.51 8.49 1.33
CA LEU A 185 12.52 7.92 0.44
C LEU A 185 13.34 8.98 -0.30
N VAL A 186 12.79 10.20 -0.46
CA VAL A 186 13.35 11.30 -1.27
C VAL A 186 13.70 12.52 -0.44
#